data_AF-A0A484PIF0-F1
#
_entry.id   AF-A0A484PIF0-F1
#
_cell.length_a   1.000
_cell.length_b   1.000
_cell.length_c   1.000
_cell.angle_alpha   90.00
_cell.angle_beta   90.00
_cell.angle_gamma   90.00
#
_symmetry.space_group_name_H-M   'P 1'
#
loop_
_entity.id
_entity.type
_entity.pdbx_description
1 polymer ?
#
loop_
_entity_poly.entity_id
_entity_poly.type
_entity_poly.pdbx_seq_one_letter_code
_entity_poly.pdbx_strand_id
1 'polypeptide(L)'
;MSTQDRNVGQAIAATVGKHQDIQAEQDRKDRQAAHTGQGKSPAPGPQRDEPAPPLPAQHQTKPGHEAALDPAPRYAAPHYRGSGKLQNRVALITGGDSGIGRAVAVLYAREGADVAIVYLSEHEDARVTQAEVEREGRRCLLIPGDVKDAAFCRMAAQRTVTTFGSLDILVNNAAFQEHSHAIEDLTDARWEETFRVNIHGYFHMAKAALPHMERHGCIINTGSVVGLRGSKELLDYASTKGAIHAFTKALASQLIGRGIRVNAVAPGPVWTPLNPADRPAEEIPDFGKGTDMGRVAQPEELSPAYVFLAAPACSSYITGIVLPVTGSVGAI
;
A
#
# COMPACT_ATOMS: atom_id res chain seq x y z
N MET A 1 65.70 11.51 -1.38
CA MET A 1 64.42 10.79 -1.13
C MET A 1 64.77 9.47 -0.47
N SER A 2 64.18 9.24 0.70
CA SER A 2 64.40 8.01 1.46
C SER A 2 63.89 6.81 0.67
N THR A 3 64.40 5.61 0.95
CA THR A 3 63.93 4.35 0.36
C THR A 3 62.42 4.15 0.55
N GLN A 4 61.87 4.75 1.60
CA GLN A 4 60.45 4.76 1.93
C GLN A 4 59.63 5.63 0.96
N ASP A 5 60.14 6.80 0.55
CA ASP A 5 59.48 7.69 -0.42
C ASP A 5 59.42 7.06 -1.83
N ARG A 6 60.44 6.28 -2.22
CA ARG A 6 60.47 5.57 -3.51
C ARG A 6 59.47 4.41 -3.56
N ASN A 7 59.34 3.66 -2.46
CA ASN A 7 58.37 2.56 -2.37
C ASN A 7 56.92 3.06 -2.38
N VAL A 8 56.65 4.21 -1.75
CA VAL A 8 55.34 4.86 -1.81
C VAL A 8 55.03 5.35 -3.24
N GLY A 9 56.00 5.98 -3.92
CA GLY A 9 55.84 6.40 -5.32
C GLY A 9 55.54 5.25 -6.29
N GLN A 10 56.20 4.09 -6.11
CA GLN A 10 55.94 2.89 -6.93
C GLN A 10 54.56 2.27 -6.64
N ALA A 11 54.13 2.23 -5.37
CA ALA A 11 52.80 1.73 -5.00
C ALA A 11 51.67 2.63 -5.54
N ILE A 12 51.88 3.95 -5.54
CA ILE A 12 50.94 4.92 -6.14
C ILE A 12 50.88 4.72 -7.66
N ALA A 13 52.02 4.62 -8.34
CA ALA A 13 52.06 4.41 -9.79
C ALA A 13 51.36 3.11 -10.22
N ALA A 14 51.56 2.02 -9.47
CA ALA A 14 50.88 0.75 -9.70
C ALA A 14 49.35 0.85 -9.49
N THR A 15 48.91 1.60 -8.48
CA THR A 15 47.48 1.84 -8.22
C THR A 15 46.84 2.68 -9.32
N VAL A 16 47.53 3.73 -9.78
CA VAL A 16 47.08 4.56 -10.91
C VAL A 16 46.95 3.73 -12.18
N GLY A 17 47.94 2.90 -12.50
CA GLY A 17 47.88 1.99 -13.65
C GLY A 17 46.65 1.07 -13.56
N LYS A 18 46.40 0.47 -12.40
CA LYS A 18 45.21 -0.37 -12.18
C LYS A 18 43.89 0.40 -12.35
N HIS A 19 43.81 1.65 -11.89
CA HIS A 19 42.62 2.49 -12.08
C HIS A 19 42.37 2.81 -13.56
N GLN A 20 43.44 3.11 -14.31
CA GLN A 20 43.37 3.41 -15.75
C GLN A 20 42.94 2.17 -16.56
N ASP A 21 43.44 0.98 -16.19
CA ASP A 21 43.04 -0.27 -16.84
C ASP A 21 41.55 -0.57 -16.60
N ILE A 22 41.08 -0.40 -15.36
CA ILE A 22 39.65 -0.55 -15.02
C ILE A 22 38.80 0.44 -15.80
N GLN A 23 39.23 1.71 -15.89
CA GLN A 23 38.52 2.74 -16.64
C GLN A 23 38.45 2.40 -18.14
N ALA A 24 39.57 2.03 -18.75
CA ALA A 24 39.62 1.68 -20.17
C ALA A 24 38.75 0.45 -20.50
N GLU A 25 38.71 -0.54 -19.61
CA GLU A 25 37.81 -1.68 -19.75
C GLU A 25 36.35 -1.25 -19.69
N GLN A 26 35.99 -0.39 -18.74
CA GLN A 26 34.63 0.12 -18.57
C GLN A 26 34.20 0.99 -19.76
N ASP A 27 35.04 1.93 -20.21
CA ASP A 27 34.78 2.80 -21.37
C ASP A 27 34.53 2.00 -22.66
N ARG A 28 35.14 0.81 -22.78
CA ARG A 28 34.90 -0.11 -23.90
C ARG A 28 33.54 -0.79 -23.76
N LYS A 29 33.17 -1.26 -22.56
CA LYS A 29 31.86 -1.87 -22.29
C LYS A 29 30.73 -0.85 -22.49
N ASP A 30 30.91 0.38 -22.02
CA ASP A 30 29.91 1.45 -22.14
C ASP A 30 29.66 1.84 -23.60
N ARG A 31 30.72 1.93 -24.41
CA ARG A 31 30.60 2.16 -25.86
C ARG A 31 29.84 1.04 -26.57
N GLN A 32 30.02 -0.22 -26.14
CA GLN A 32 29.28 -1.36 -26.68
C GLN A 32 27.80 -1.34 -26.23
N ALA A 33 27.53 -1.02 -24.97
CA ALA A 33 26.18 -0.99 -24.40
C ALA A 33 25.32 0.17 -24.93
N ALA A 34 25.92 1.32 -25.23
CA ALA A 34 25.23 2.48 -25.82
C ALA A 34 24.58 2.17 -27.17
N HIS A 35 24.95 1.07 -27.84
CA HIS A 35 24.40 0.65 -29.12
C HIS A 35 23.31 -0.44 -28.99
N THR A 36 23.04 -0.95 -27.78
CA THR A 36 22.05 -2.00 -27.51
C THR A 36 21.08 -1.56 -26.41
N GLY A 37 20.34 -0.49 -26.66
CA GLY A 37 19.29 -0.03 -25.74
C GLY A 37 18.18 -1.07 -25.58
N GLN A 38 18.30 -1.95 -24.59
CA GLN A 38 17.22 -2.85 -24.17
C GLN A 38 16.28 -2.10 -23.23
N GLY A 39 14.99 -2.07 -23.57
CA GLY A 39 13.94 -1.61 -22.64
C GLY A 39 13.91 -2.48 -21.38
N LYS A 40 13.48 -1.91 -20.24
CA LYS A 40 13.35 -2.67 -18.99
C LYS A 40 12.29 -3.77 -19.17
N SER A 41 12.68 -5.04 -19.06
CA SER A 41 11.71 -6.14 -18.95
C SER A 41 10.98 -6.06 -17.60
N PRO A 42 9.65 -6.18 -17.56
CA PRO A 42 8.90 -6.21 -16.30
C PRO A 42 9.41 -7.31 -15.36
N ALA A 43 9.54 -6.99 -14.08
CA ALA A 43 9.92 -7.96 -13.06
C ALA A 43 8.79 -9.00 -12.87
N PRO A 44 9.12 -10.28 -12.60
CA PRO A 44 8.10 -11.30 -12.37
C PRO A 44 7.29 -11.03 -11.10
N GLY A 45 6.09 -11.62 -11.03
CA GLY A 45 5.35 -11.76 -9.78
C GLY A 45 5.78 -12.97 -8.97
N PRO A 46 5.09 -13.25 -7.86
CA PRO A 46 5.30 -14.45 -7.09
C PRO A 46 4.91 -15.69 -7.91
N GLN A 47 5.90 -16.45 -8.39
CA GLN A 47 5.74 -17.73 -9.11
C GLN A 47 5.01 -17.64 -10.47
N ARG A 48 4.67 -16.44 -10.96
CA ARG A 48 4.05 -16.19 -12.28
C ARG A 48 4.32 -14.77 -12.76
N ASP A 49 4.09 -14.52 -14.05
CA ASP A 49 4.10 -13.16 -14.59
C ASP A 49 2.86 -12.38 -14.15
N GLU A 50 3.07 -11.10 -13.85
CA GLU A 50 1.99 -10.16 -13.54
C GLU A 50 1.60 -9.33 -14.75
N PRO A 51 0.37 -8.79 -14.79
CA PRO A 51 -0.01 -7.79 -15.76
C PRO A 51 1.02 -6.65 -15.80
N ALA A 52 1.51 -6.35 -16.99
CA ALA A 52 2.50 -5.31 -17.23
C ALA A 52 2.04 -4.44 -18.41
N PRO A 53 2.53 -3.19 -18.49
CA PRO A 53 2.28 -2.30 -19.62
C PRO A 53 2.60 -2.94 -20.99
N PRO A 54 1.81 -2.65 -22.05
CA PRO A 54 0.63 -1.80 -22.02
C PRO A 54 -0.60 -2.51 -21.40
N LEU A 55 -1.24 -1.87 -20.42
CA LEU A 55 -2.54 -2.32 -19.90
C LEU A 55 -3.69 -1.90 -20.84
N PRO A 56 -4.85 -2.58 -20.83
CA PRO A 56 -6.02 -2.16 -21.62
C PRO A 56 -6.51 -0.77 -21.20
N ALA A 57 -6.69 0.12 -22.17
CA ALA A 57 -7.27 1.44 -21.95
C ALA A 57 -8.72 1.28 -21.45
N GLN A 58 -9.01 1.84 -20.27
CA GLN A 58 -10.35 1.75 -19.66
C GLN A 58 -10.55 2.91 -18.68
N HIS A 59 -11.81 3.29 -18.46
CA HIS A 59 -12.18 4.32 -17.50
C HIS A 59 -13.49 3.93 -16.80
N GLN A 60 -13.63 4.28 -15.53
CA GLN A 60 -14.84 4.02 -14.75
C GLN A 60 -15.30 5.27 -14.00
N THR A 61 -16.58 5.32 -13.64
CA THR A 61 -17.07 6.31 -12.69
C THR A 61 -16.72 5.90 -11.26
N LYS A 62 -16.34 6.86 -10.40
CA LYS A 62 -16.10 6.59 -8.97
C LYS A 62 -17.34 6.03 -8.26
N PRO A 63 -17.17 5.20 -7.23
CA PRO A 63 -15.89 4.73 -6.67
C PRO A 63 -15.19 3.63 -7.50
N GLY A 64 -15.83 3.17 -8.58
CA GLY A 64 -15.35 2.09 -9.45
C GLY A 64 -15.80 0.72 -8.94
N HIS A 65 -15.84 -0.26 -9.85
CA HIS A 65 -16.16 -1.65 -9.56
C HIS A 65 -14.99 -2.54 -9.98
N GLU A 66 -14.49 -3.37 -9.05
CA GLU A 66 -13.38 -4.28 -9.34
C GLU A 66 -13.76 -5.36 -10.34
N ALA A 67 -15.00 -5.84 -10.26
CA ALA A 67 -15.55 -6.80 -11.22
C ALA A 67 -15.54 -6.30 -12.68
N ALA A 68 -15.46 -4.99 -12.91
CA ALA A 68 -15.48 -4.38 -14.24
C ALA A 68 -14.08 -4.09 -14.82
N LEU A 69 -13.01 -4.42 -14.10
CA LEU A 69 -11.63 -4.20 -14.56
C LEU A 69 -11.11 -5.32 -15.47
N ASP A 70 -10.35 -4.92 -16.49
CA ASP A 70 -9.64 -5.85 -17.39
C ASP A 70 -8.13 -5.49 -17.49
N PRO A 71 -7.20 -6.34 -17.02
CA PRO A 71 -7.44 -7.61 -16.38
C PRO A 71 -8.04 -7.43 -14.98
N ALA A 72 -8.74 -8.45 -14.48
CA ALA A 72 -9.20 -8.44 -13.09
C ALA A 72 -8.01 -8.36 -12.12
N PRO A 73 -8.05 -7.48 -11.08
CA PRO A 73 -7.02 -7.44 -10.05
C PRO A 73 -6.85 -8.78 -9.35
N ARG A 74 -5.59 -9.16 -9.12
CA ARG A 74 -5.25 -10.38 -8.41
C ARG A 74 -5.16 -10.10 -6.91
N TYR A 75 -6.09 -10.65 -6.14
CA TYR A 75 -6.20 -10.44 -4.69
C TYR A 75 -6.07 -11.74 -3.86
N ALA A 76 -6.16 -12.91 -4.49
CA ALA A 76 -6.28 -14.19 -3.78
C ALA A 76 -4.94 -14.74 -3.24
N ALA A 77 -3.80 -14.30 -3.76
CA ALA A 77 -2.46 -14.74 -3.37
C ALA A 77 -2.32 -16.28 -3.27
N PRO A 78 -2.57 -17.06 -4.33
CA PRO A 78 -2.59 -18.53 -4.24
C PRO A 78 -1.25 -19.14 -3.78
N HIS A 79 -0.15 -18.40 -3.92
CA HIS A 79 1.19 -18.78 -3.47
C HIS A 79 1.41 -18.58 -1.95
N TYR A 80 0.57 -17.78 -1.29
CA TYR A 80 0.69 -17.49 0.14
C TYR A 80 0.01 -18.57 0.98
N ARG A 81 0.79 -19.24 1.83
CA ARG A 81 0.29 -20.27 2.77
C ARG A 81 0.10 -19.68 4.16
N GLY A 82 -1.14 -19.70 4.65
CA GLY A 82 -1.47 -19.28 6.01
C GLY A 82 -0.72 -20.09 7.07
N SER A 83 -0.40 -19.45 8.19
CA SER A 83 0.34 -20.06 9.29
C SER A 83 -0.24 -19.72 10.67
N GLY A 84 -1.50 -19.28 10.71
CA GLY A 84 -2.22 -18.95 11.94
C GLY A 84 -1.70 -17.70 12.66
N LYS A 85 -1.05 -16.77 11.95
CA LYS A 85 -0.43 -15.58 12.57
C LYS A 85 -1.44 -14.64 13.21
N LEU A 86 -2.69 -14.68 12.74
CA LEU A 86 -3.80 -13.86 13.20
C LEU A 86 -4.93 -14.72 13.77
N GLN A 87 -4.60 -15.92 14.26
CA GLN A 87 -5.58 -16.87 14.77
C GLN A 87 -6.47 -16.22 15.82
N ASN A 88 -7.79 -16.29 15.59
CA ASN A 88 -8.85 -15.74 16.46
C ASN A 88 -8.80 -14.23 16.67
N ARG A 89 -8.07 -13.48 15.83
CA ARG A 89 -8.12 -12.01 15.83
C ARG A 89 -9.36 -11.52 15.11
N VAL A 90 -9.79 -10.31 15.44
CA VAL A 90 -10.85 -9.60 14.74
C VAL A 90 -10.31 -8.34 14.08
N ALA A 91 -10.54 -8.22 12.78
CA ALA A 91 -10.12 -7.06 11.99
C ALA A 91 -11.32 -6.24 11.50
N LEU A 92 -11.16 -4.92 11.50
CA LEU A 92 -12.05 -3.96 10.84
C LEU A 92 -11.27 -3.23 9.74
N ILE A 93 -11.68 -3.38 8.49
CA ILE A 93 -10.97 -2.88 7.31
C ILE A 93 -11.87 -1.91 6.54
N THR A 94 -11.44 -0.66 6.33
CA THR A 94 -12.15 0.29 5.47
C THR A 94 -11.70 0.18 4.02
N GLY A 95 -12.63 0.28 3.07
CA GLY A 95 -12.38 -0.02 1.65
C GLY A 95 -12.00 -1.49 1.45
N GLY A 96 -12.63 -2.39 2.19
CA GLY A 96 -12.35 -3.83 2.14
C GLY A 96 -13.10 -4.58 1.03
N ASP A 97 -13.99 -3.90 0.32
CA ASP A 97 -14.74 -4.43 -0.82
C ASP A 97 -13.86 -4.74 -2.03
N SER A 98 -12.77 -4.01 -2.23
CA SER A 98 -11.94 -4.09 -3.44
C SER A 98 -10.45 -3.81 -3.16
N GLY A 99 -9.63 -3.99 -4.19
CA GLY A 99 -8.22 -3.64 -4.26
C GLY A 99 -7.41 -4.20 -3.11
N ILE A 100 -6.56 -3.34 -2.54
CA ILE A 100 -5.68 -3.69 -1.42
C ILE A 100 -6.50 -4.17 -0.22
N GLY A 101 -7.61 -3.51 0.10
CA GLY A 101 -8.44 -3.89 1.24
C GLY A 101 -9.05 -5.28 1.10
N ARG A 102 -9.51 -5.66 -0.09
CA ARG A 102 -9.97 -7.03 -0.39
C ARG A 102 -8.85 -8.04 -0.19
N ALA A 103 -7.67 -7.80 -0.77
CA ALA A 103 -6.53 -8.72 -0.60
C ALA A 103 -6.12 -8.88 0.87
N VAL A 104 -6.14 -7.78 1.64
CA VAL A 104 -5.87 -7.82 3.09
C VAL A 104 -6.95 -8.61 3.84
N ALA A 105 -8.23 -8.41 3.52
CA ALA A 105 -9.32 -9.16 4.13
C ALA A 105 -9.16 -10.67 3.91
N VAL A 106 -8.87 -11.09 2.67
CA VAL A 106 -8.66 -12.50 2.32
C VAL A 106 -7.45 -13.10 3.05
N LEU A 107 -6.30 -12.41 3.08
CA LEU A 107 -5.12 -12.94 3.77
C LEU A 107 -5.27 -12.94 5.29
N TYR A 108 -6.00 -11.98 5.86
CA TYR A 108 -6.32 -11.99 7.29
C TYR A 108 -7.18 -13.19 7.64
N ALA A 109 -8.19 -13.49 6.82
CA ALA A 109 -9.00 -14.69 6.96
C ALA A 109 -8.15 -15.97 6.87
N ARG A 110 -7.28 -16.06 5.87
CA ARG A 110 -6.33 -17.19 5.71
C ARG A 110 -5.37 -17.35 6.89
N GLU A 111 -5.04 -16.27 7.58
CA GLU A 111 -4.22 -16.28 8.81
C GLU A 111 -5.02 -16.50 10.09
N GLY A 112 -6.34 -16.68 9.98
CA GLY A 112 -7.22 -17.12 11.05
C GLY A 112 -8.08 -16.02 11.70
N ALA A 113 -8.16 -14.83 11.11
CA ALA A 113 -8.92 -13.70 11.65
C ALA A 113 -10.36 -13.62 11.11
N ASP A 114 -11.32 -13.25 11.96
CA ASP A 114 -12.63 -12.78 11.49
C ASP A 114 -12.52 -11.33 11.00
N VAL A 115 -13.29 -10.96 9.98
CA VAL A 115 -13.10 -9.69 9.27
C VAL A 115 -14.42 -8.93 9.10
N ALA A 116 -14.48 -7.70 9.58
CA ALA A 116 -15.48 -6.71 9.16
C ALA A 116 -14.89 -5.83 8.05
N ILE A 117 -15.65 -5.62 6.98
CA ILE A 117 -15.30 -4.68 5.91
C ILE A 117 -16.31 -3.53 5.85
N VAL A 118 -15.77 -2.31 5.82
CA VAL A 118 -16.49 -1.07 5.54
C VAL A 118 -16.25 -0.70 4.09
N TYR A 119 -17.30 -0.29 3.39
CA TYR A 119 -17.29 0.09 1.97
C TYR A 119 -18.44 1.08 1.70
N LEU A 120 -18.46 1.75 0.55
CA LEU A 120 -19.43 2.81 0.30
C LEU A 120 -20.75 2.27 -0.24
N SER A 121 -20.75 1.76 -1.47
CA SER A 121 -21.95 1.31 -2.19
C SER A 121 -21.72 0.11 -3.13
N GLU A 122 -20.50 -0.40 -3.21
CA GLU A 122 -20.04 -1.48 -4.07
C GLU A 122 -20.46 -2.86 -3.53
N HIS A 123 -21.77 -3.05 -3.31
CA HIS A 123 -22.31 -4.22 -2.63
C HIS A 123 -21.95 -5.56 -3.28
N GLU A 124 -21.80 -5.60 -4.61
CA GLU A 124 -21.40 -6.81 -5.33
C GLU A 124 -19.93 -7.16 -5.05
N ASP A 125 -19.04 -6.18 -5.12
CA ASP A 125 -17.63 -6.34 -4.78
C ASP A 125 -17.45 -6.73 -3.31
N ALA A 126 -18.21 -6.12 -2.40
CA ALA A 126 -18.21 -6.47 -0.99
C ALA A 126 -18.66 -7.92 -0.74
N ARG A 127 -19.68 -8.41 -1.47
CA ARG A 127 -20.13 -9.82 -1.38
C ARG A 127 -19.07 -10.79 -1.89
N VAL A 128 -18.31 -10.41 -2.92
CA VAL A 128 -17.16 -11.21 -3.38
C VAL A 128 -16.12 -11.32 -2.28
N THR A 129 -15.73 -10.21 -1.65
CA THR A 129 -14.79 -10.26 -0.51
C THR A 129 -15.34 -11.14 0.63
N GLN A 130 -16.62 -11.00 0.97
CA GLN A 130 -17.26 -11.82 2.00
C GLN A 130 -17.14 -13.32 1.67
N ALA A 131 -17.50 -13.72 0.46
CA ALA A 131 -17.43 -15.12 0.05
C ALA A 131 -15.99 -15.67 0.11
N GLU A 132 -14.99 -14.86 -0.24
CA GLU A 132 -13.58 -15.24 -0.15
C GLU A 132 -13.10 -15.38 1.29
N VAL A 133 -13.49 -14.47 2.19
CA VAL A 133 -13.21 -14.59 3.64
C VAL A 133 -13.85 -15.85 4.22
N GLU A 134 -15.09 -16.13 3.85
CA GLU A 134 -15.83 -17.32 4.29
C GLU A 134 -15.23 -18.61 3.73
N ARG A 135 -14.70 -18.59 2.50
CA ARG A 135 -13.97 -19.71 1.88
C ARG A 135 -12.68 -20.07 2.62
N GLU A 136 -12.02 -19.10 3.26
CA GLU A 136 -10.87 -19.33 4.15
C GLU A 136 -11.31 -19.81 5.56
N GLY A 137 -12.61 -20.02 5.79
CA GLY A 137 -13.17 -20.59 7.02
C GLY A 137 -13.41 -19.58 8.13
N ARG A 138 -13.41 -18.28 7.83
CA ARG A 138 -13.59 -17.20 8.81
C ARG A 138 -14.89 -16.44 8.57
N ARG A 139 -15.35 -15.69 9.57
CA ARG A 139 -16.59 -14.92 9.45
C ARG A 139 -16.33 -13.56 8.80
N CYS A 140 -17.23 -13.12 7.93
CA CYS A 140 -17.19 -11.78 7.36
C CYS A 140 -18.42 -10.95 7.75
N LEU A 141 -18.21 -9.67 8.07
CA LEU A 141 -19.28 -8.70 8.33
C LEU A 141 -19.21 -7.55 7.32
N LEU A 142 -20.31 -7.33 6.60
CA LEU A 142 -20.47 -6.22 5.66
C LEU A 142 -21.08 -4.99 6.34
N ILE A 143 -20.40 -3.84 6.23
CA ILE A 143 -20.84 -2.56 6.84
C ILE A 143 -20.78 -1.43 5.78
N PRO A 144 -21.83 -1.26 4.97
CA PRO A 144 -21.88 -0.15 4.01
C PRO A 144 -22.04 1.19 4.74
N GLY A 145 -21.29 2.21 4.31
CA GLY A 145 -21.46 3.59 4.74
C GLY A 145 -20.18 4.43 4.61
N ASP A 146 -20.30 5.69 4.99
CA ASP A 146 -19.31 6.72 4.70
C ASP A 146 -18.43 7.03 5.91
N VAL A 147 -17.13 6.79 5.78
CA VAL A 147 -16.14 7.05 6.84
C VAL A 147 -16.01 8.53 7.22
N LYS A 148 -16.50 9.45 6.37
CA LYS A 148 -16.58 10.89 6.70
C LYS A 148 -17.51 11.17 7.87
N ASP A 149 -18.48 10.28 8.16
CA ASP A 149 -19.40 10.45 9.28
C ASP A 149 -18.86 9.78 10.56
N ALA A 150 -18.55 10.59 11.56
CA ALA A 150 -18.08 10.12 12.85
C ALA A 150 -19.11 9.22 13.57
N ALA A 151 -20.41 9.42 13.37
CA ALA A 151 -21.46 8.57 13.93
C ALA A 151 -21.46 7.19 13.27
N PHE A 152 -21.36 7.14 11.95
CA PHE A 152 -21.14 5.91 11.20
C PHE A 152 -19.90 5.15 11.69
N CYS A 153 -18.75 5.81 11.83
CA CYS A 153 -17.52 5.16 12.29
C CYS A 153 -17.67 4.51 13.69
N ARG A 154 -18.35 5.19 14.62
CA ARG A 154 -18.70 4.62 15.94
C ARG A 154 -19.61 3.40 15.81
N MET A 155 -20.62 3.48 14.95
CA MET A 155 -21.53 2.38 14.68
C MET A 155 -20.81 1.17 14.06
N ALA A 156 -19.89 1.39 13.11
CA ALA A 156 -19.12 0.33 12.48
C ALA A 156 -18.22 -0.43 13.47
N ALA A 157 -17.49 0.30 14.33
CA ALA A 157 -16.70 -0.31 15.40
C ALA A 157 -17.58 -1.10 16.38
N GLN A 158 -18.70 -0.51 16.82
CA GLN A 158 -19.64 -1.18 17.72
C GLN A 158 -20.25 -2.45 17.12
N ARG A 159 -20.68 -2.41 15.85
CA ARG A 159 -21.22 -3.59 15.15
C ARG A 159 -20.18 -4.70 15.03
N THR A 160 -18.93 -4.36 14.76
CA THR A 160 -17.82 -5.31 14.69
C THR A 160 -17.67 -6.04 16.03
N VAL A 161 -17.61 -5.30 17.14
CA VAL A 161 -17.49 -5.87 18.49
C VAL A 161 -18.72 -6.67 18.88
N THR A 162 -19.93 -6.19 18.59
CA THR A 162 -21.17 -6.93 18.86
C THR A 162 -21.24 -8.25 18.10
N THR A 163 -20.70 -8.31 16.88
CA THR A 163 -20.74 -9.50 16.02
C THR A 163 -19.66 -10.52 16.39
N PHE A 164 -18.46 -10.05 16.69
CA PHE A 164 -17.29 -10.91 16.83
C PHE A 164 -16.78 -11.05 18.27
N GLY A 165 -17.19 -10.16 19.17
CA GLY A 165 -16.83 -10.15 20.59
C GLY A 165 -15.60 -9.29 20.93
N SER A 166 -14.78 -8.93 19.95
CA SER A 166 -13.57 -8.11 20.13
C SER A 166 -13.29 -7.23 18.90
N LEU A 167 -12.30 -6.34 19.04
CA LEU A 167 -11.66 -5.64 17.92
C LEU A 167 -10.16 -5.54 18.19
N ASP A 168 -9.35 -6.27 17.41
CA ASP A 168 -7.90 -6.35 17.61
C ASP A 168 -7.12 -5.50 16.59
N ILE A 169 -7.63 -5.42 15.36
CA ILE A 169 -6.93 -4.84 14.22
C ILE A 169 -7.84 -3.83 13.54
N LEU A 170 -7.37 -2.59 13.40
CA LEU A 170 -7.99 -1.60 12.52
C LEU A 170 -7.10 -1.38 11.29
N VAL A 171 -7.65 -1.60 10.10
CA VAL A 171 -7.01 -1.20 8.84
C VAL A 171 -7.78 -0.04 8.23
N ASN A 172 -7.14 1.11 8.29
CA ASN A 172 -7.58 2.34 7.66
C ASN A 172 -7.06 2.34 6.21
N ASN A 173 -7.91 2.04 5.23
CA ASN A 173 -7.52 1.90 3.83
C ASN A 173 -8.41 2.67 2.83
N ALA A 174 -9.69 2.93 3.14
CA ALA A 174 -10.56 3.73 2.29
C ALA A 174 -9.95 5.09 1.95
N ALA A 175 -10.03 5.48 0.68
CA ALA A 175 -9.50 6.75 0.19
C ALA A 175 -10.28 7.29 -1.00
N PHE A 176 -10.24 8.61 -1.18
CA PHE A 176 -10.61 9.34 -2.38
C PHE A 176 -9.36 9.90 -3.05
N GLN A 177 -9.32 9.83 -4.37
CA GLN A 177 -8.25 10.34 -5.22
C GLN A 177 -8.86 10.82 -6.55
N GLU A 178 -8.40 11.97 -7.03
CA GLU A 178 -8.70 12.51 -8.36
C GLU A 178 -7.43 13.22 -8.86
N HIS A 179 -7.09 13.21 -10.15
CA HIS A 179 -5.95 13.97 -10.70
C HIS A 179 -6.35 15.44 -10.96
N SER A 180 -5.40 16.36 -10.80
CA SER A 180 -5.54 17.77 -11.17
C SER A 180 -4.23 18.26 -11.78
N HIS A 181 -4.26 18.81 -12.99
CA HIS A 181 -3.03 19.25 -13.66
C HIS A 181 -2.51 20.59 -13.13
N ALA A 182 -3.39 21.42 -12.59
CA ALA A 182 -3.06 22.70 -12.00
C ALA A 182 -3.72 22.86 -10.61
N ILE A 183 -3.17 23.76 -9.79
CA ILE A 183 -3.77 24.07 -8.48
C ILE A 183 -5.04 24.92 -8.64
N GLU A 184 -5.11 25.71 -9.70
CA GLU A 184 -6.25 26.54 -10.06
C GLU A 184 -7.51 25.71 -10.38
N ASP A 185 -7.34 24.47 -10.83
CA ASP A 185 -8.43 23.52 -11.10
C ASP A 185 -8.93 22.81 -9.82
N LEU A 186 -8.17 22.92 -8.73
CA LEU A 186 -8.47 22.25 -7.46
C LEU A 186 -9.44 23.09 -6.64
N THR A 187 -10.74 22.81 -6.79
CA THR A 187 -11.77 23.48 -6.01
C THR A 187 -11.65 23.22 -4.51
N ASP A 188 -12.05 24.20 -3.69
CA ASP A 188 -12.12 24.06 -2.23
C ASP A 188 -12.97 22.85 -1.80
N ALA A 189 -14.06 22.59 -2.52
CA ALA A 189 -14.95 21.46 -2.24
C ALA A 189 -14.26 20.11 -2.47
N ARG A 190 -13.46 19.98 -3.54
CA ARG A 190 -12.67 18.79 -3.81
C ARG A 190 -11.55 18.62 -2.78
N TRP A 191 -10.84 19.71 -2.45
CA TRP A 191 -9.82 19.70 -1.40
C TRP A 191 -10.39 19.17 -0.07
N GLU A 192 -11.52 19.73 0.36
CA GLU A 192 -12.20 19.32 1.60
C GLU A 192 -12.66 17.87 1.50
N GLU A 193 -13.25 17.44 0.39
CA GLU A 193 -13.71 16.05 0.21
C GLU A 193 -12.55 15.06 0.35
N THR A 194 -11.40 15.32 -0.29
CA THR A 194 -10.21 14.48 -0.18
C THR A 194 -9.73 14.37 1.27
N PHE A 195 -9.72 15.47 2.04
CA PHE A 195 -9.35 15.46 3.46
C PHE A 195 -10.39 14.74 4.33
N ARG A 196 -11.68 14.96 4.09
CA ARG A 196 -12.74 14.32 4.85
C ARG A 196 -12.67 12.80 4.74
N VAL A 197 -12.44 12.26 3.54
CA VAL A 197 -12.28 10.81 3.37
C VAL A 197 -10.94 10.34 3.96
N ASN A 198 -9.83 10.96 3.53
CA ASN A 198 -8.50 10.36 3.73
C ASN A 198 -7.89 10.63 5.10
N ILE A 199 -8.24 11.72 5.78
CA ILE A 199 -7.69 12.04 7.11
C ILE A 199 -8.78 12.10 8.19
N HIS A 200 -9.93 12.74 7.95
CA HIS A 200 -11.00 12.73 8.95
C HIS A 200 -11.56 11.31 9.13
N GLY A 201 -11.73 10.55 8.05
CA GLY A 201 -12.13 9.15 8.10
C GLY A 201 -11.21 8.29 8.98
N TYR A 202 -9.89 8.38 8.77
CA TYR A 202 -8.93 7.64 9.60
C TYR A 202 -8.92 8.08 11.06
N PHE A 203 -9.05 9.38 11.32
CA PHE A 203 -9.19 9.92 12.67
C PHE A 203 -10.46 9.39 13.35
N HIS A 204 -11.61 9.43 12.66
CA HIS A 204 -12.89 8.96 13.18
C HIS A 204 -12.88 7.46 13.46
N MET A 205 -12.34 6.66 12.54
CA MET A 205 -12.22 5.21 12.72
C MET A 205 -11.27 4.84 13.86
N ALA A 206 -10.10 5.48 13.94
CA ALA A 206 -9.19 5.26 15.07
C ALA A 206 -9.86 5.61 16.40
N LYS A 207 -10.50 6.79 16.49
CA LYS A 207 -11.21 7.23 17.70
C LYS A 207 -12.37 6.29 18.07
N ALA A 208 -13.06 5.71 17.08
CA ALA A 208 -14.15 4.77 17.28
C ALA A 208 -13.68 3.37 17.71
N ALA A 209 -12.56 2.88 17.15
CA ALA A 209 -12.02 1.56 17.45
C ALA A 209 -11.34 1.50 18.83
N LEU A 210 -10.61 2.56 19.22
CA LEU A 210 -9.75 2.56 20.39
C LEU A 210 -10.41 2.20 21.73
N PRO A 211 -11.69 2.52 22.01
CA PRO A 211 -12.37 2.07 23.22
C PRO A 211 -12.54 0.54 23.32
N HIS A 212 -12.44 -0.17 22.19
CA HIS A 212 -12.65 -1.62 22.10
C HIS A 212 -11.36 -2.41 21.88
N MET A 213 -10.23 -1.71 21.71
CA MET A 213 -8.93 -2.34 21.47
C MET A 213 -8.15 -2.54 22.77
N GLU A 214 -7.77 -3.79 23.03
CA GLU A 214 -6.96 -4.17 24.17
C GLU A 214 -5.45 -4.16 23.85
N ARG A 215 -4.64 -4.51 24.85
CA ARG A 215 -3.19 -4.71 24.68
C ARG A 215 -2.94 -5.72 23.56
N HIS A 216 -1.87 -5.50 22.78
CA HIS A 216 -1.52 -6.28 21.60
C HIS A 216 -2.38 -6.02 20.37
N GLY A 217 -3.35 -5.09 20.44
CA GLY A 217 -4.02 -4.57 19.25
C GLY A 217 -3.09 -3.78 18.33
N CYS A 218 -3.53 -3.52 17.10
CA CYS A 218 -2.79 -2.67 16.18
C CYS A 218 -3.68 -1.90 15.21
N ILE A 219 -3.15 -0.77 14.75
CA ILE A 219 -3.74 0.05 13.70
C ILE A 219 -2.76 0.09 12.53
N ILE A 220 -3.24 -0.16 11.32
CA ILE A 220 -2.46 -0.07 10.09
C ILE A 220 -3.15 0.93 9.17
N ASN A 221 -2.45 2.01 8.82
CA ASN A 221 -2.95 3.03 7.91
C ASN A 221 -2.37 2.84 6.50
N THR A 222 -3.18 3.03 5.48
CA THR A 222 -2.74 2.98 4.08
C THR A 222 -2.32 4.37 3.64
N GLY A 223 -1.01 4.58 3.62
CA GLY A 223 -0.35 5.75 3.06
C GLY A 223 -0.23 5.66 1.55
N SER A 224 0.82 6.25 0.98
CA SER A 224 1.20 6.09 -0.42
C SER A 224 2.63 6.58 -0.64
N VAL A 225 3.30 6.12 -1.70
CA VAL A 225 4.58 6.69 -2.16
C VAL A 225 4.47 8.18 -2.45
N VAL A 226 3.30 8.69 -2.89
CA VAL A 226 3.13 10.13 -3.14
C VAL A 226 3.12 10.94 -1.84
N GLY A 227 2.79 10.33 -0.69
CA GLY A 227 2.96 10.97 0.61
C GLY A 227 4.43 11.10 1.03
N LEU A 228 5.32 10.29 0.44
CA LEU A 228 6.76 10.34 0.68
C LEU A 228 7.47 11.30 -0.30
N ARG A 229 7.04 11.32 -1.56
CA ARG A 229 7.75 11.99 -2.66
C ARG A 229 7.02 13.24 -3.20
N GLY A 230 5.77 13.46 -2.80
CA GLY A 230 4.88 14.41 -3.45
C GLY A 230 4.39 13.92 -4.83
N SER A 231 3.47 14.68 -5.41
CA SER A 231 3.05 14.53 -6.81
C SER A 231 2.48 15.85 -7.29
N LYS A 232 2.92 16.31 -8.47
CA LYS A 232 2.43 17.56 -9.06
C LYS A 232 0.96 17.49 -9.51
N GLU A 233 0.47 16.28 -9.80
CA GLU A 233 -0.90 16.04 -10.32
C GLU A 233 -1.90 15.60 -9.23
N LEU A 234 -1.44 15.43 -7.99
CA LEU A 234 -2.21 14.89 -6.87
C LEU A 234 -1.97 15.70 -5.60
N LEU A 235 -2.13 17.03 -5.66
CA LEU A 235 -1.76 17.93 -4.56
C LEU A 235 -2.55 17.67 -3.27
N ASP A 236 -3.88 17.62 -3.33
CA ASP A 236 -4.77 17.27 -2.21
C ASP A 236 -4.48 15.86 -1.70
N TYR A 237 -4.44 14.87 -2.59
CA TYR A 237 -4.22 13.49 -2.23
C TYR A 237 -2.84 13.26 -1.60
N ALA A 238 -1.75 13.78 -2.18
CA ALA A 238 -0.41 13.68 -1.62
C ALA A 238 -0.31 14.37 -0.25
N SER A 239 -0.99 15.52 -0.07
CA SER A 239 -1.09 16.20 1.22
C SER A 239 -1.75 15.31 2.27
N THR A 240 -2.87 14.66 1.93
CA THR A 240 -3.52 13.72 2.85
C THR A 240 -2.64 12.50 3.15
N LYS A 241 -1.93 11.94 2.16
CA LYS A 241 -1.04 10.78 2.39
C LYS A 241 0.17 11.15 3.26
N GLY A 242 0.72 12.35 3.13
CA GLY A 242 1.72 12.89 4.06
C GLY A 242 1.15 13.08 5.48
N ALA A 243 -0.06 13.64 5.59
CA ALA A 243 -0.75 13.77 6.87
C ALA A 243 -1.01 12.42 7.54
N ILE A 244 -1.37 11.38 6.78
CA ILE A 244 -1.54 10.01 7.27
C ILE A 244 -0.23 9.46 7.84
N HIS A 245 0.91 9.71 7.20
CA HIS A 245 2.21 9.29 7.71
C HIS A 245 2.56 9.98 9.03
N ALA A 246 2.31 11.29 9.14
CA ALA A 246 2.50 12.04 10.38
C ALA A 246 1.54 11.57 11.49
N PHE A 247 0.26 11.40 11.16
CA PHE A 247 -0.78 10.87 12.06
C PHE A 247 -0.41 9.49 12.62
N THR A 248 0.11 8.60 11.76
CA THR A 248 0.58 7.27 12.15
C THR A 248 1.67 7.36 13.23
N LYS A 249 2.69 8.20 13.01
CA LYS A 249 3.80 8.38 13.96
C LYS A 249 3.33 8.97 15.29
N ALA A 250 2.51 10.01 15.23
CA ALA A 250 1.99 10.67 16.43
C ALA A 250 1.08 9.74 17.25
N LEU A 251 0.18 9.00 16.58
CA LEU A 251 -0.72 8.07 17.25
C LEU A 251 0.05 6.86 17.82
N ALA A 252 1.09 6.39 17.13
CA ALA A 252 1.98 5.36 17.66
C ALA A 252 2.61 5.79 19.00
N SER A 253 3.16 7.01 19.06
CA SER A 253 3.73 7.56 20.29
C SER A 253 2.70 7.69 21.42
N GLN A 254 1.46 8.07 21.09
CA GLN A 254 0.37 8.17 22.07
C GLN A 254 -0.07 6.80 22.62
N LEU A 255 -0.10 5.77 21.76
CA LEU A 255 -0.69 4.47 22.09
C LEU A 255 0.32 3.43 22.57
N ILE A 256 1.62 3.71 22.51
CA ILE A 256 2.66 2.76 22.94
C ILE A 256 2.49 2.32 24.39
N GLY A 257 2.11 3.24 25.29
CA GLY A 257 1.84 2.94 26.70
C GLY A 257 0.62 2.04 26.93
N ARG A 258 -0.30 1.99 25.96
CA ARG A 258 -1.45 1.06 25.94
C ARG A 258 -1.12 -0.30 25.32
N GLY A 259 0.11 -0.47 24.83
CA GLY A 259 0.54 -1.69 24.12
C GLY A 259 -0.17 -1.91 22.78
N ILE A 260 -0.61 -0.82 22.13
CA ILE A 260 -1.21 -0.83 20.79
C ILE A 260 -0.19 -0.26 19.81
N ARG A 261 0.08 -0.98 18.72
CA ARG A 261 1.02 -0.55 17.67
C ARG A 261 0.29 0.21 16.58
N VAL A 262 0.92 1.22 16.00
CA VAL A 262 0.35 1.96 14.87
C VAL A 262 1.40 2.09 13.79
N ASN A 263 1.14 1.57 12.59
CA ASN A 263 2.07 1.60 11.48
C ASN A 263 1.35 1.99 10.19
N ALA A 264 2.10 2.28 9.14
CA ALA A 264 1.54 2.51 7.82
C ALA A 264 2.22 1.64 6.76
N VAL A 265 1.45 1.25 5.74
CA VAL A 265 1.99 0.74 4.48
C VAL A 265 1.90 1.87 3.46
N ALA A 266 2.95 2.10 2.67
CA ALA A 266 2.98 3.09 1.60
C ALA A 266 3.10 2.38 0.23
N PRO A 267 1.98 2.08 -0.43
CA PRO A 267 1.99 1.46 -1.74
C PRO A 267 2.57 2.38 -2.82
N GLY A 268 3.19 1.77 -3.84
CA GLY A 268 3.43 2.39 -5.15
C GLY A 268 2.19 2.29 -6.05
N PRO A 269 2.36 2.19 -7.38
CA PRO A 269 1.24 1.94 -8.28
C PRO A 269 0.71 0.51 -8.12
N VAL A 270 -0.56 0.39 -7.77
CA VAL A 270 -1.25 -0.90 -7.57
C VAL A 270 -2.48 -0.95 -8.46
N TRP A 271 -2.68 -2.04 -9.18
CA TRP A 271 -3.86 -2.24 -10.02
C TRP A 271 -5.12 -2.44 -9.17
N THR A 272 -5.96 -1.41 -9.11
CA THR A 272 -7.19 -1.33 -8.30
C THR A 272 -8.21 -0.45 -9.04
N PRO A 273 -9.52 -0.51 -8.68
CA PRO A 273 -10.56 0.35 -9.27
C PRO A 273 -10.27 1.83 -9.14
N LEU A 274 -9.54 2.22 -8.10
CA LEU A 274 -9.19 3.61 -7.82
C LEU A 274 -8.49 4.28 -9.01
N ASN A 275 -7.63 3.59 -9.77
CA ASN A 275 -6.85 4.24 -10.85
C ASN A 275 -7.67 4.44 -12.14
N PRO A 276 -8.39 3.43 -12.68
CA PRO A 276 -9.24 3.64 -13.84
C PRO A 276 -10.45 4.55 -13.56
N ALA A 277 -10.83 4.71 -12.29
CA ALA A 277 -11.84 5.68 -11.88
C ALA A 277 -11.31 7.11 -11.67
N ASP A 278 -10.01 7.33 -11.88
CA ASP A 278 -9.28 8.57 -11.57
C ASP A 278 -8.49 9.11 -12.76
N ARG A 279 -8.06 8.24 -13.69
CA ARG A 279 -7.29 8.62 -14.86
C ARG A 279 -8.11 8.50 -16.15
N PRO A 280 -7.80 9.33 -17.17
CA PRO A 280 -8.27 9.09 -18.53
C PRO A 280 -7.84 7.70 -19.02
N ALA A 281 -8.68 7.08 -19.85
CA ALA A 281 -8.40 5.74 -20.39
C ALA A 281 -7.06 5.65 -21.13
N GLU A 282 -6.61 6.77 -21.72
CA GLU A 282 -5.39 6.88 -22.53
C GLU A 282 -4.09 6.80 -21.70
N GLU A 283 -4.17 7.09 -20.39
CA GLU A 283 -3.01 7.01 -19.49
C GLU A 283 -2.84 5.62 -18.86
N ILE A 284 -3.92 4.82 -18.82
CA ILE A 284 -3.92 3.49 -18.21
C ILE A 284 -2.88 2.53 -18.83
N PRO A 285 -2.65 2.50 -20.17
CA PRO A 285 -1.66 1.61 -20.76
C PRO A 285 -0.27 1.72 -20.16
N ASP A 286 0.18 2.93 -19.80
CA ASP A 286 1.51 3.17 -19.26
C ASP A 286 1.57 3.09 -17.72
N PHE A 287 0.47 2.75 -17.04
CA PHE A 287 0.41 2.70 -15.59
C PHE A 287 1.42 1.68 -15.03
N GLY A 288 2.28 2.12 -14.11
CA GLY A 288 3.34 1.29 -13.51
C GLY A 288 4.61 1.12 -14.36
N LYS A 289 4.65 1.59 -15.61
CA LYS A 289 5.83 1.50 -16.50
C LYS A 289 7.07 2.19 -15.94
N GLY A 290 6.87 3.26 -15.17
CA GLY A 290 7.93 4.05 -14.55
C GLY A 290 8.56 3.44 -13.29
N THR A 291 8.05 2.31 -12.78
CA THR A 291 8.67 1.64 -11.61
C THR A 291 9.98 0.97 -12.01
N ASP A 292 10.83 0.66 -11.03
CA ASP A 292 12.05 -0.11 -11.33
C ASP A 292 11.73 -1.56 -11.69
N MET A 293 10.59 -2.06 -11.22
CA MET A 293 10.01 -3.34 -11.63
C MET A 293 9.28 -3.28 -12.99
N GLY A 294 9.14 -2.11 -13.62
CA GLY A 294 8.53 -1.95 -14.95
C GLY A 294 7.05 -2.36 -15.06
N ARG A 295 6.34 -2.51 -13.93
CA ARG A 295 4.93 -2.89 -13.86
C ARG A 295 4.22 -2.29 -12.65
N VAL A 296 2.90 -2.43 -12.64
CA VAL A 296 2.06 -2.25 -11.45
C VAL A 296 2.20 -3.43 -10.51
N ALA A 297 2.00 -3.19 -9.21
CA ALA A 297 1.75 -4.26 -8.27
C ALA A 297 0.29 -4.74 -8.39
N GLN A 298 0.05 -6.00 -8.07
CA GLN A 298 -1.29 -6.51 -7.81
C GLN A 298 -1.63 -6.40 -6.33
N PRO A 299 -2.91 -6.26 -5.94
CA PRO A 299 -3.33 -6.17 -4.54
C PRO A 299 -2.76 -7.28 -3.64
N GLU A 300 -2.67 -8.51 -4.17
CA GLU A 300 -2.10 -9.64 -3.44
C GLU A 300 -0.63 -9.44 -3.02
N GLU A 301 0.15 -8.63 -3.74
CA GLU A 301 1.54 -8.35 -3.42
C GLU A 301 1.70 -7.36 -2.25
N LEU A 302 0.64 -6.64 -1.88
CA LEU A 302 0.63 -5.69 -0.76
C LEU A 302 0.20 -6.39 0.54
N SER A 303 -0.76 -7.31 0.44
CA SER A 303 -1.41 -7.94 1.58
C SER A 303 -0.46 -8.64 2.59
N PRO A 304 0.68 -9.26 2.21
CA PRO A 304 1.65 -9.80 3.17
C PRO A 304 2.25 -8.76 4.11
N ALA A 305 2.44 -7.51 3.65
CA ALA A 305 2.93 -6.43 4.50
C ALA A 305 1.94 -6.09 5.62
N TYR A 306 0.64 -6.16 5.34
CA TYR A 306 -0.40 -5.97 6.35
C TYR A 306 -0.46 -7.12 7.34
N VAL A 307 -0.26 -8.38 6.90
CA VAL A 307 -0.14 -9.53 7.82
C VAL A 307 1.07 -9.35 8.74
N PHE A 308 2.23 -8.99 8.17
CA PHE A 308 3.46 -8.75 8.92
C PHE A 308 3.26 -7.68 10.01
N LEU A 309 2.65 -6.55 9.66
CA LEU A 309 2.40 -5.46 10.61
C LEU A 309 1.30 -5.79 11.62
N ALA A 310 0.32 -6.63 11.27
CA ALA A 310 -0.74 -7.04 12.21
C ALA A 310 -0.25 -8.09 13.22
N ALA A 311 0.57 -9.04 12.76
CA ALA A 311 1.01 -10.18 13.56
C ALA A 311 2.04 -9.77 14.63
N PRO A 312 1.73 -9.89 15.93
CA PRO A 312 2.69 -9.59 17.00
C PRO A 312 3.95 -10.45 16.92
N ALA A 313 3.84 -11.70 16.45
CA ALA A 313 4.97 -12.60 16.27
C ALA A 313 6.00 -12.10 15.24
N CYS A 314 5.62 -11.17 14.37
CA CYS A 314 6.49 -10.61 13.33
C CYS A 314 6.93 -9.17 13.63
N SER A 315 6.12 -8.38 14.33
CA SER A 315 6.28 -6.93 14.41
C SER A 315 6.04 -6.36 15.82
N SER A 316 6.21 -7.17 16.86
CA SER A 316 6.04 -6.73 18.27
C SER A 316 6.91 -5.53 18.65
N TYR A 317 8.08 -5.37 18.03
CA TYR A 317 9.01 -4.26 18.26
C TYR A 317 8.94 -3.17 17.16
N ILE A 318 7.84 -3.12 16.40
CA ILE A 318 7.65 -2.20 15.29
C ILE A 318 6.37 -1.38 15.52
N THR A 319 6.54 -0.08 15.74
CA THR A 319 5.46 0.90 15.82
C THR A 319 5.96 2.25 15.31
N GLY A 320 5.10 3.04 14.68
CA GLY A 320 5.40 4.36 14.14
C GLY A 320 6.13 4.36 12.79
N ILE A 321 6.24 3.22 12.10
CA ILE A 321 6.94 3.17 10.81
C ILE A 321 5.98 3.43 9.64
N VAL A 322 6.56 3.84 8.51
CA VAL A 322 5.95 3.78 7.19
C VAL A 322 6.73 2.76 6.38
N LEU A 323 6.09 1.65 6.02
CA LEU A 323 6.69 0.56 5.23
C LEU A 323 6.37 0.76 3.74
N PRO A 324 7.32 1.15 2.89
CA PRO A 324 7.06 1.31 1.47
C PRO A 324 7.01 -0.05 0.77
N VAL A 325 6.01 -0.23 -0.12
CA VAL A 325 5.90 -1.38 -1.02
C VAL A 325 5.61 -0.82 -2.42
N THR A 326 6.66 -0.45 -3.15
CA THR A 326 6.54 0.51 -4.26
C THR A 326 6.95 -0.01 -5.63
N GLY A 327 7.67 -1.13 -5.71
CA GLY A 327 8.31 -1.58 -6.96
C GLY A 327 9.46 -0.68 -7.43
N SER A 328 9.93 0.25 -6.59
CA SER A 328 11.06 1.14 -6.86
C SER A 328 12.14 1.03 -5.79
N VAL A 329 13.40 1.07 -6.22
CA VAL A 329 14.57 1.15 -5.35
C VAL A 329 14.60 2.53 -4.67
N GLY A 330 15.06 2.59 -3.42
CA GLY A 330 15.20 3.87 -2.69
C GLY A 330 13.86 4.54 -2.40
N ALA A 331 12.84 3.78 -2.02
CA ALA A 331 11.53 4.31 -1.63
C ALA A 331 11.52 5.02 -0.27
N ILE A 332 12.69 5.21 0.36
CA ILE A 332 12.91 5.86 1.66
C ILE A 332 14.05 6.85 1.51
#